data_AF-A0A9P1CTR9-F1
#
_entry.id   AF-A0A9P1CTR9-F1
#
_cell.length_a   1.000
_cell.length_b   1.000
_cell.length_c   1.000
_cell.angle_alpha   90.00
_cell.angle_beta   90.00
_cell.angle_gamma   90.00
#
_symmetry.space_group_name_H-M   'P 1'
#
loop_
_entity.id
_entity.type
_entity.pdbx_description
1 polymer ?
#
loop_
_entity_poly.entity_id
_entity_poly.type
_entity_poly.pdbx_seq_one_letter_code
_entity_poly.pdbx_strand_id
1 'polypeptide(L)'
;MPCVLTLLTDPTVQESFAEVSMDSSFADAKKCTVPHVEQQIKLLTDKHAIGDQFISSQALYVRVVRKEGPQLSLIDLPGVTHNADQMQNIHEVTVKLVEEYIKPEEMVILCVIPAMSDFGNAEVVKLARKYDPDGIRTLGVVTKCDDAAHAEVLMSRSSDVRLELGFHCVVNRSQKNIDEKMSREALWAKEKEIFTKNERMKRLPEKNWGTLRLMEKVAKIQEARVDECLPKIKEAVRRKTGELREELRQLPVQAETEADQFRLFNGILARIRDDLVRRIRAEFMSAQTSDRELTIAPIVASMVQKFRKELLSRNPDWLGEAMIEEVDDTVQTFVTGYTVDNLTGPQVFINLIKQTFIDEGLLKDSVHGLVTDVGEHLRNVVMHVIGQYANINGILSNRLDSKAEECIDQLTVKAQDVCGMLAEAQQVTSTTHGAYMVRLTQFRKSWFQEAAEGVAYLAKALVLGVEAQSGEGQNELPAEFLSLVKQAQEEPEKLATLEICASLHVYTGLMIEGFVEMSAKLVKFNMVEQLADKLEEIWREELGGTNLHELFPKDETIVHQQEDLKEKIAVLTDFKEQMTT
;
A
#
# COMPACT_ATOMS: atom_id res chain seq x y z
N MET A 1 -2.03 -45.19 19.52
CA MET A 1 -1.46 -43.88 19.88
C MET A 1 -0.03 -43.82 19.35
N PRO A 2 0.39 -42.74 18.66
CA PRO A 2 1.80 -42.55 18.30
C PRO A 2 2.70 -42.41 19.52
N CYS A 3 3.93 -42.92 19.45
CA CYS A 3 4.94 -42.76 20.49
C CYS A 3 6.20 -42.11 19.89
N VAL A 4 6.49 -40.88 20.32
CA VAL A 4 7.70 -40.14 19.92
C VAL A 4 8.79 -40.43 20.93
N LEU A 5 9.78 -41.22 20.51
CA LEU A 5 10.91 -41.64 21.32
C LEU A 5 12.16 -40.85 20.93
N THR A 6 12.73 -40.12 21.87
CA THR A 6 14.01 -39.41 21.70
C THR A 6 15.08 -40.03 22.59
N LEU A 7 16.18 -40.46 21.98
CA LEU A 7 17.35 -40.98 22.66
C LEU A 7 18.40 -39.88 22.74
N LEU A 8 18.75 -39.50 23.97
CA LEU A 8 19.76 -38.49 24.24
C LEU A 8 20.98 -39.13 24.89
N THR A 9 22.15 -38.67 24.46
CA THR A 9 23.43 -39.06 25.02
C THR A 9 23.97 -37.91 25.85
N ASP A 10 24.11 -38.13 27.15
CA ASP A 10 24.66 -37.18 28.12
C ASP A 10 25.74 -37.88 28.96
N PRO A 11 27.03 -37.56 28.77
CA PRO A 11 28.14 -38.21 29.47
C PRO A 11 28.18 -37.88 30.97
N THR A 12 27.44 -36.86 31.42
CA THR A 12 27.42 -36.43 32.83
C THR A 12 26.49 -37.29 33.70
N VAL A 13 25.58 -38.05 33.07
CA VAL A 13 24.59 -38.86 33.77
C VAL A 13 25.21 -40.17 34.26
N GLN A 14 25.05 -40.46 35.57
CA GLN A 14 25.56 -41.69 36.19
C GLN A 14 24.73 -42.94 35.85
N GLU A 15 23.39 -42.80 35.81
CA GLU A 15 22.47 -43.90 35.48
C GLU A 15 21.45 -43.46 34.43
N SER A 16 21.20 -44.32 33.45
CA SER A 16 20.23 -44.01 32.39
C SER A 16 18.81 -43.92 32.95
N PHE A 17 18.10 -42.85 32.59
CA PHE A 17 16.73 -42.62 33.01
C PHE A 17 15.85 -42.27 31.81
N ALA A 18 14.55 -42.30 32.02
CA ALA A 18 13.56 -41.92 31.03
C ALA A 18 12.53 -40.97 31.60
N GLU A 19 12.05 -40.08 30.75
CA GLU A 19 10.99 -39.12 31.02
C GLU A 19 9.84 -39.42 30.07
N VAL A 20 8.63 -39.56 30.62
CA VAL A 20 7.42 -39.84 29.85
C VAL A 20 6.39 -38.75 30.10
N SER A 21 5.84 -38.18 29.03
CA SER A 21 4.94 -37.03 29.06
C SER A 21 3.91 -37.10 27.93
N MET A 22 2.76 -36.45 28.12
CA MET A 22 1.76 -36.23 27.07
C MET A 22 1.95 -34.89 26.32
N ASP A 23 2.93 -34.09 26.75
CA ASP A 23 3.28 -32.79 26.17
C ASP A 23 4.73 -32.81 25.64
N SER A 24 4.89 -32.29 24.43
CA SER A 24 6.20 -32.05 23.80
C SER A 24 7.14 -31.16 24.63
N SER A 25 6.61 -30.33 25.53
CA SER A 25 7.39 -29.47 26.44
C SER A 25 8.03 -30.22 27.61
N PHE A 26 7.56 -31.46 27.89
CA PHE A 26 7.94 -32.25 29.06
C PHE A 26 7.64 -31.56 30.41
N ALA A 27 6.76 -30.56 30.46
CA ALA A 27 6.42 -29.84 31.69
C ALA A 27 5.78 -30.75 32.77
N ASP A 28 5.05 -31.78 32.36
CA ASP A 28 4.40 -32.80 33.22
C ASP A 28 5.18 -34.12 33.28
N ALA A 29 6.44 -34.12 32.85
CA ALA A 29 7.20 -35.35 32.64
C ALA A 29 7.40 -36.17 33.92
N LYS A 30 7.12 -37.47 33.81
CA LYS A 30 7.40 -38.44 34.87
C LYS A 30 8.73 -39.12 34.61
N LYS A 31 9.67 -38.90 35.52
CA LYS A 31 10.97 -39.56 35.50
C LYS A 31 10.85 -40.99 36.04
N CYS A 32 11.36 -41.96 35.30
CA CYS A 32 11.41 -43.36 35.69
C CYS A 32 12.71 -44.02 35.23
N THR A 33 13.02 -45.20 35.79
CA THR A 33 14.15 -46.00 35.33
C THR A 33 13.77 -46.75 34.06
N VAL A 34 14.75 -47.02 33.18
CA VAL A 34 14.53 -47.66 31.88
C VAL A 34 13.66 -48.95 31.95
N PRO A 35 13.82 -49.85 32.94
CA PRO A 35 12.97 -51.05 33.04
C PRO A 35 11.48 -50.77 33.30
N HIS A 36 11.13 -49.61 33.87
CA HIS A 36 9.75 -49.25 34.20
C HIS A 36 9.07 -48.41 33.11
N VAL A 37 9.79 -48.04 32.05
CA VAL A 37 9.25 -47.23 30.94
C VAL A 37 8.05 -47.91 30.29
N GLU A 38 8.14 -49.21 30.02
CA GLU A 38 7.03 -49.97 29.41
C GLU A 38 5.76 -49.91 30.26
N GLN A 39 5.89 -50.02 31.58
CA GLN A 39 4.75 -49.94 32.51
C GLN A 39 4.14 -48.54 32.51
N GLN A 40 4.97 -47.49 32.45
CA GLN A 40 4.48 -46.11 32.38
C GLN A 40 3.79 -45.81 31.06
N ILE A 41 4.34 -46.27 29.93
CA ILE A 41 3.72 -46.14 28.61
C ILE A 41 2.35 -46.82 28.61
N LYS A 42 2.24 -48.07 29.11
CA LYS A 42 0.96 -48.78 29.22
C LYS A 42 -0.03 -48.01 30.08
N LEU A 43 0.37 -47.60 31.27
CA LEU A 43 -0.50 -46.87 32.21
C LEU A 43 -1.01 -45.55 31.62
N LEU A 44 -0.18 -44.79 30.88
CA LEU A 44 -0.62 -43.56 30.24
C LEU A 44 -1.48 -43.81 29.00
N THR A 45 -1.16 -44.85 28.22
CA THR A 45 -1.97 -45.27 27.07
C THR A 45 -3.36 -45.69 27.52
N ASP A 46 -3.47 -46.52 28.56
CA ASP A 46 -4.75 -47.01 29.10
C ASP A 46 -5.60 -45.89 29.69
N LYS A 47 -4.96 -44.88 30.31
CA LYS A 47 -5.66 -43.70 30.85
C LYS A 47 -6.24 -42.79 29.77
N HIS A 48 -5.57 -42.68 28.62
CA HIS A 48 -5.96 -41.79 27.53
C HIS A 48 -6.69 -42.51 26.39
N ALA A 49 -6.78 -43.84 26.43
CA ALA A 49 -7.69 -44.62 25.61
C ALA A 49 -9.13 -44.42 26.15
N ILE A 50 -9.87 -43.49 25.55
CA ILE A 50 -11.25 -43.16 25.95
C ILE A 50 -12.21 -44.14 25.24
N GLY A 51 -12.86 -45.04 26.01
CA GLY A 51 -13.98 -45.88 25.53
C GLY A 51 -13.61 -46.94 24.46
N ASP A 52 -14.57 -47.33 23.61
CA ASP A 52 -14.41 -48.32 22.53
C ASP A 52 -13.55 -47.82 21.33
N GLN A 53 -12.86 -46.68 21.46
CA GLN A 53 -11.95 -46.17 20.43
C GLN A 53 -10.55 -46.76 20.63
N PHE A 54 -10.19 -47.69 19.75
CA PHE A 54 -8.93 -48.42 19.81
C PHE A 54 -7.67 -47.59 19.44
N ILE A 55 -7.81 -46.36 18.92
CA ILE A 55 -6.69 -45.52 18.44
C ILE A 55 -6.91 -44.03 18.79
N SER A 56 -5.94 -43.42 19.48
CA SER A 56 -5.85 -41.98 19.73
C SER A 56 -4.81 -41.31 18.81
N SER A 57 -5.09 -40.10 18.35
CA SER A 57 -4.19 -39.23 17.56
C SER A 57 -3.23 -38.40 18.41
N GLN A 58 -3.47 -38.27 19.72
CA GLN A 58 -2.56 -37.57 20.62
C GLN A 58 -1.25 -38.37 20.76
N ALA A 59 -0.09 -37.74 20.60
CA ALA A 59 1.20 -38.43 20.73
C ALA A 59 1.65 -38.55 22.19
N LEU A 60 2.31 -39.66 22.52
CA LEU A 60 3.05 -39.83 23.76
C LEU A 60 4.53 -39.53 23.53
N TYR A 61 5.15 -38.74 24.40
CA TYR A 61 6.55 -38.37 24.29
C TYR A 61 7.38 -39.13 25.33
N VAL A 62 8.42 -39.81 24.86
CA VAL A 62 9.36 -40.57 25.68
C VAL A 62 10.76 -40.08 25.38
N ARG A 63 11.46 -39.59 26.41
CA ARG A 63 12.85 -39.16 26.30
C ARG A 63 13.70 -40.07 27.17
N VAL A 64 14.68 -40.76 26.58
CA VAL A 64 15.60 -41.62 27.31
C VAL A 64 16.99 -41.02 27.27
N VAL A 65 17.50 -40.65 28.44
CA VAL A 65 18.84 -40.07 28.62
C VAL A 65 19.80 -41.16 29.06
N ARG A 66 20.89 -41.33 28.33
CA ARG A 66 21.88 -42.39 28.54
C ARG A 66 23.29 -41.83 28.49
N LYS A 67 24.25 -42.54 29.08
CA LYS A 67 25.65 -42.13 29.10
C LYS A 67 26.33 -42.25 27.73
N GLU A 68 26.01 -43.30 26.98
CA GLU A 68 26.66 -43.64 25.70
C GLU A 68 25.63 -44.16 24.69
N GLY A 69 25.88 -43.92 23.40
CA GLY A 69 25.04 -44.38 22.29
C GLY A 69 24.77 -43.30 21.24
N PRO A 70 24.19 -43.66 20.09
CA PRO A 70 23.77 -42.69 19.08
C PRO A 70 22.54 -41.90 19.56
N GLN A 71 22.53 -40.60 19.28
CA GLN A 71 21.34 -39.78 19.42
C GLN A 71 20.37 -40.11 18.28
N LEU A 72 19.11 -40.35 18.61
CA LEU A 72 18.13 -40.84 17.66
C LEU A 72 16.72 -40.41 18.06
N SER A 73 15.94 -39.94 17.10
CA SER A 73 14.53 -39.66 17.29
C SER A 73 13.71 -40.61 16.42
N LEU A 74 12.77 -41.33 17.03
CA LEU A 74 11.92 -42.32 16.39
C LEU A 74 10.46 -42.01 16.69
N ILE A 75 9.60 -42.25 15.72
CA ILE A 75 8.15 -42.20 15.93
C ILE A 75 7.61 -43.60 15.67
N ASP A 76 7.08 -44.23 16.71
CA ASP A 76 6.39 -45.50 16.60
C ASP A 76 4.91 -45.23 16.32
N LEU A 77 4.42 -45.81 15.23
CA LEU A 77 3.06 -45.62 14.73
C LEU A 77 2.27 -46.91 14.88
N PRO A 78 0.95 -46.85 15.14
CA PRO A 78 0.13 -48.05 15.21
C PRO A 78 0.22 -48.88 13.91
N GLY A 79 0.32 -50.20 14.06
CA GLY A 79 0.41 -51.11 12.91
C GLY A 79 -0.87 -51.10 12.08
N VAL A 80 -0.71 -51.01 10.76
CA VAL A 80 -1.84 -51.10 9.82
C VAL A 80 -2.34 -52.55 9.81
N THR A 81 -3.59 -52.78 10.24
CA THR A 81 -4.19 -54.12 10.31
C THR A 81 -5.47 -54.19 9.49
N HIS A 82 -5.72 -55.37 8.89
CA HIS A 82 -6.98 -55.74 8.24
C HIS A 82 -7.64 -56.86 9.05
N ASN A 83 -8.51 -56.53 10.00
CA ASN A 83 -9.37 -57.54 10.64
C ASN A 83 -10.72 -57.55 9.92
N ALA A 84 -11.09 -58.71 9.38
CA ALA A 84 -12.23 -58.88 8.46
C ALA A 84 -13.62 -58.72 9.12
N ASP A 85 -13.72 -58.70 10.44
CA ASP A 85 -15.01 -58.96 11.11
C ASP A 85 -15.72 -57.78 11.77
N GLN A 86 -15.20 -56.53 11.80
CA GLN A 86 -16.06 -55.42 12.27
C GLN A 86 -15.66 -53.94 12.06
N MET A 87 -14.49 -53.54 11.55
CA MET A 87 -14.13 -52.10 11.58
C MET A 87 -13.30 -51.60 10.39
N GLN A 88 -13.97 -51.27 9.27
CA GLN A 88 -13.39 -50.44 8.20
C GLN A 88 -12.88 -49.08 8.74
N ASN A 89 -13.56 -48.52 9.74
CA ASN A 89 -13.22 -47.23 10.34
C ASN A 89 -11.84 -47.21 11.05
N ILE A 90 -11.42 -48.29 11.71
CA ILE A 90 -10.11 -48.32 12.41
C ILE A 90 -8.97 -48.29 11.41
N HIS A 91 -9.10 -49.07 10.33
CA HIS A 91 -8.09 -49.14 9.29
C HIS A 91 -7.88 -47.77 8.65
N GLU A 92 -8.96 -47.09 8.24
CA GLU A 92 -8.87 -45.73 7.68
C GLU A 92 -8.26 -44.72 8.65
N VAL A 93 -8.64 -44.77 9.93
CA VAL A 93 -8.07 -43.88 10.97
C VAL A 93 -6.57 -44.15 11.16
N THR A 94 -6.15 -45.42 11.16
CA THR A 94 -4.74 -45.82 11.27
C THR A 94 -3.94 -45.32 10.07
N VAL A 95 -4.46 -45.53 8.86
CA VAL A 95 -3.81 -45.08 7.62
C VAL A 95 -3.69 -43.56 7.62
N LYS A 96 -4.77 -42.81 7.90
CA LYS A 96 -4.73 -41.34 7.97
C LYS A 96 -3.71 -40.84 8.99
N LEU A 97 -3.67 -41.44 10.17
CA LEU A 97 -2.68 -41.10 11.19
C LEU A 97 -1.26 -41.35 10.69
N VAL A 98 -0.99 -42.49 10.05
CA VAL A 98 0.33 -42.78 9.47
C VAL A 98 0.67 -41.77 8.37
N GLU A 99 -0.28 -41.44 7.49
CA GLU A 99 -0.12 -40.46 6.41
C GLU A 99 0.32 -39.09 6.92
N GLU A 100 -0.23 -38.62 8.05
CA GLU A 100 0.16 -37.34 8.68
C GLU A 100 1.66 -37.30 9.03
N TYR A 101 2.24 -38.42 9.49
CA TYR A 101 3.65 -38.49 9.87
C TYR A 101 4.60 -38.80 8.71
N ILE A 102 4.16 -39.50 7.66
CA ILE A 102 5.03 -39.85 6.53
C ILE A 102 4.95 -38.84 5.38
N LYS A 103 3.92 -37.98 5.34
CA LYS A 103 3.74 -36.98 4.28
C LYS A 103 4.84 -35.90 4.23
N PRO A 104 5.35 -35.35 5.36
CA PRO A 104 6.46 -34.40 5.31
C PRO A 104 7.72 -35.01 4.69
N GLU A 105 8.36 -34.31 3.76
CA GLU A 105 9.52 -34.80 3.00
C GLU A 105 10.80 -34.90 3.84
N GLU A 106 10.81 -34.21 4.99
CA GLU A 106 11.88 -34.21 5.98
C GLU A 106 11.94 -35.53 6.77
N MET A 107 10.86 -36.30 6.78
CA MET A 107 10.74 -37.53 7.58
C MET A 107 11.34 -38.74 6.86
N VAL A 108 12.17 -39.51 7.55
CA VAL A 108 12.70 -40.80 7.07
C VAL A 108 11.71 -41.91 7.39
N ILE A 109 11.31 -42.69 6.39
CA ILE A 109 10.34 -43.78 6.54
C ILE A 109 11.07 -45.10 6.79
N LEU A 110 10.73 -45.79 7.88
CA LEU A 110 11.24 -47.12 8.17
C LEU A 110 10.16 -48.18 7.90
N CYS A 111 10.23 -48.83 6.74
CA CYS A 111 9.28 -49.87 6.38
C CYS A 111 9.69 -51.22 6.98
N VAL A 112 9.04 -51.63 8.07
CA VAL A 112 9.31 -52.92 8.73
C VAL A 112 8.49 -54.03 8.07
N ILE A 113 9.19 -55.03 7.50
CA ILE A 113 8.59 -56.09 6.68
C ILE A 113 9.09 -57.46 7.16
N PRO A 114 8.25 -58.49 7.32
CA PRO A 114 8.70 -59.86 7.58
C PRO A 114 9.41 -60.48 6.36
N ALA A 115 10.46 -61.29 6.56
CA ALA A 115 11.25 -61.84 5.45
C ALA A 115 10.44 -62.70 4.44
N MET A 116 9.38 -63.38 4.91
CA MET A 116 8.56 -64.26 4.07
C MET A 116 7.39 -63.56 3.35
N SER A 117 7.13 -62.27 3.62
CA SER A 117 6.05 -61.54 2.95
C SER A 117 6.45 -61.07 1.55
N ASP A 118 5.46 -60.84 0.68
CA ASP A 118 5.66 -60.21 -0.62
C ASP A 118 5.90 -58.70 -0.43
N PHE A 119 7.09 -58.22 -0.79
CA PHE A 119 7.48 -56.83 -0.56
C PHE A 119 6.72 -55.86 -1.46
N GLY A 120 6.42 -56.25 -2.70
CA GLY A 120 5.68 -55.40 -3.64
C GLY A 120 4.22 -55.25 -3.25
N ASN A 121 3.65 -56.27 -2.59
CA ASN A 121 2.28 -56.25 -2.11
C ASN A 121 2.11 -55.81 -0.65
N ALA A 122 3.20 -55.68 0.11
CA ALA A 122 3.16 -55.23 1.49
C ALA A 122 2.53 -53.83 1.58
N GLU A 123 1.52 -53.70 2.44
CA GLU A 123 0.74 -52.48 2.57
C GLU A 123 1.60 -51.28 3.00
N VAL A 124 2.51 -51.50 3.94
CA VAL A 124 3.47 -50.47 4.40
C VAL A 124 4.34 -49.93 3.26
N VAL A 125 4.69 -50.76 2.28
CA VAL A 125 5.47 -50.35 1.11
C VAL A 125 4.61 -49.57 0.11
N LYS A 126 3.35 -50.00 -0.10
CA LYS A 126 2.39 -49.25 -0.93
C LYS A 126 2.13 -47.86 -0.35
N LEU A 127 1.96 -47.78 0.97
CA LEU A 127 1.73 -46.53 1.67
C LEU A 127 2.96 -45.61 1.62
N ALA A 128 4.17 -46.13 1.83
CA ALA A 128 5.40 -45.37 1.67
C ALA A 128 5.57 -44.84 0.24
N ARG A 129 5.36 -45.67 -0.78
CA ARG A 129 5.46 -45.28 -2.20
C ARG A 129 4.49 -44.19 -2.63
N LYS A 130 3.34 -44.06 -1.95
CA LYS A 130 2.40 -42.96 -2.20
C LYS A 130 3.01 -41.59 -1.90
N TYR A 131 3.94 -41.51 -0.94
CA TYR A 131 4.58 -40.26 -0.47
C TYR A 131 6.10 -40.21 -0.72
N ASP A 132 6.70 -41.30 -1.18
CA ASP A 132 8.11 -41.45 -1.57
C ASP A 132 8.21 -42.46 -2.73
N PRO A 133 7.74 -42.10 -3.95
CA PRO A 133 7.65 -43.03 -5.08
C PRO A 133 9.01 -43.55 -5.55
N ASP A 134 10.05 -42.73 -5.44
CA ASP A 134 11.43 -43.07 -5.80
C ASP A 134 12.18 -43.80 -4.67
N GLY A 135 11.65 -43.76 -3.44
CA GLY A 135 12.23 -44.44 -2.28
C GLY A 135 13.48 -43.74 -1.74
N ILE A 136 13.59 -42.42 -1.92
CA ILE A 136 14.76 -41.60 -1.58
C ILE A 136 14.96 -41.54 -0.05
N ARG A 137 13.86 -41.55 0.71
CA ARG A 137 13.85 -41.42 2.17
C ARG A 137 13.26 -42.64 2.88
N THR A 138 13.09 -43.74 2.17
CA THR A 138 12.49 -44.98 2.69
C THR A 138 13.53 -46.09 2.84
N LEU A 139 13.72 -46.59 4.06
CA LEU A 139 14.57 -47.73 4.39
C LEU A 139 13.70 -48.97 4.67
N GLY A 140 13.93 -50.06 3.94
CA GLY A 140 13.28 -51.34 4.22
C GLY A 140 13.99 -52.10 5.33
N VAL A 141 13.31 -52.41 6.43
CA VAL A 141 13.85 -53.26 7.51
C VAL A 141 13.17 -54.61 7.46
N VAL A 142 13.96 -55.64 7.16
CA VAL A 142 13.45 -56.99 7.07
C VAL A 142 13.67 -57.74 8.37
N THR A 143 12.57 -58.15 8.99
CA THR A 143 12.56 -58.88 10.26
C THR A 143 12.33 -60.38 10.04
N LYS A 144 12.50 -61.20 11.09
CA LYS A 144 12.37 -62.66 11.03
C LYS A 144 13.34 -63.30 10.02
N CYS A 145 14.59 -62.84 10.01
CA CYS A 145 15.66 -63.35 9.13
C CYS A 145 16.42 -64.55 9.73
N ASP A 146 15.73 -65.43 10.46
CA ASP A 146 16.33 -66.51 11.26
C ASP A 146 16.61 -67.81 10.49
N ASP A 147 16.05 -68.00 9.29
CA ASP A 147 16.22 -69.19 8.44
C ASP A 147 16.98 -68.89 7.14
N ALA A 148 17.80 -69.85 6.68
CA ALA A 148 18.47 -69.85 5.38
C ALA A 148 17.53 -69.69 4.18
N ALA A 149 16.31 -70.21 4.27
CA ALA A 149 15.30 -70.05 3.22
C ALA A 149 14.91 -68.58 3.01
N HIS A 150 14.99 -67.76 4.06
CA HIS A 150 14.66 -66.34 3.99
C HIS A 150 15.67 -65.54 3.16
N ALA A 151 16.95 -65.96 3.11
CA ALA A 151 18.01 -65.26 2.37
C ALA A 151 17.73 -65.16 0.85
N GLU A 152 17.23 -66.24 0.25
CA GLU A 152 16.96 -66.32 -1.19
C GLU A 152 15.72 -65.50 -1.57
N VAL A 153 14.71 -65.53 -0.71
CA VAL A 153 13.50 -64.71 -0.82
C VAL A 153 13.84 -63.22 -0.67
N LEU A 154 14.77 -62.88 0.23
CA LEU A 154 15.23 -61.51 0.43
C LEU A 154 15.95 -60.93 -0.79
N MET A 155 16.87 -61.69 -1.38
CA MET A 155 17.63 -61.24 -2.55
C MET A 155 16.76 -61.14 -3.81
N SER A 156 15.73 -61.98 -3.95
CA SER A 156 14.81 -61.95 -5.10
C SER A 156 13.70 -60.90 -4.97
N ARG A 157 13.14 -60.71 -3.77
CA ARG A 157 12.03 -59.75 -3.56
C ARG A 157 12.48 -58.32 -3.34
N SER A 158 13.73 -58.11 -2.91
CA SER A 158 14.30 -56.76 -2.79
C SER A 158 14.50 -56.08 -4.15
N SER A 159 14.66 -56.83 -5.25
CA SER A 159 14.70 -56.24 -6.60
C SER A 159 13.34 -55.77 -7.12
N ASP A 160 12.24 -56.31 -6.58
CA ASP A 160 10.87 -55.94 -6.98
C ASP A 160 10.47 -54.57 -6.43
N VAL A 161 11.18 -54.08 -5.41
CA VAL A 161 10.92 -52.80 -4.76
C VAL A 161 12.15 -51.91 -4.76
N ARG A 162 12.13 -50.87 -5.59
CA ARG A 162 13.16 -49.82 -5.58
C ARG A 162 13.03 -48.97 -4.30
N LEU A 163 14.07 -49.00 -3.46
CA LEU A 163 14.30 -48.11 -2.31
C LEU A 163 15.77 -47.66 -2.35
N GLU A 164 16.05 -46.36 -2.37
CA GLU A 164 17.42 -45.85 -2.48
C GLU A 164 18.25 -46.11 -1.22
N LEU A 165 17.63 -46.07 -0.04
CA LEU A 165 18.29 -46.43 1.24
C LEU A 165 18.49 -47.96 1.39
N GLY A 166 17.87 -48.73 0.50
CA GLY A 166 17.98 -50.18 0.39
C GLY A 166 17.22 -50.96 1.47
N PHE A 167 17.62 -52.22 1.65
CA PHE A 167 17.06 -53.12 2.66
C PHE A 167 18.10 -53.49 3.73
N HIS A 168 17.65 -53.67 4.97
CA HIS A 168 18.46 -54.08 6.10
C HIS A 168 17.83 -55.24 6.86
N CYS A 169 18.56 -56.32 7.08
CA CYS A 169 18.04 -57.55 7.69
C CYS A 169 18.36 -57.62 9.19
N VAL A 170 17.38 -57.99 10.00
CA VAL A 170 17.54 -58.17 11.46
C VAL A 170 16.90 -59.46 11.97
N VAL A 171 17.46 -59.97 13.07
CA VAL A 171 16.91 -61.11 13.82
C VAL A 171 16.48 -60.63 15.20
N ASN A 172 15.16 -60.64 15.43
CA ASN A 172 14.56 -60.25 16.70
C ASN A 172 14.39 -61.47 17.62
N ARG A 173 13.98 -61.25 18.88
CA ARG A 173 13.65 -62.34 19.80
C ARG A 173 12.44 -63.13 19.28
N SER A 174 12.57 -64.46 19.22
CA SER A 174 11.42 -65.35 19.05
C SER A 174 10.66 -65.49 20.37
N GLN A 175 9.43 -66.00 20.34
CA GLN A 175 8.64 -66.23 21.56
C GLN A 175 9.41 -67.07 22.58
N LYS A 176 10.07 -68.14 22.11
CA LYS A 176 10.96 -68.97 22.92
C LYS A 176 12.09 -68.17 23.59
N ASN A 177 12.75 -67.26 22.87
CA ASN A 177 13.82 -66.43 23.43
C ASN A 177 13.30 -65.45 24.48
N ILE A 178 12.05 -65.00 24.36
CA ILE A 178 11.38 -64.12 25.35
C ILE A 178 11.09 -64.93 26.62
N ASP A 179 10.51 -66.12 26.46
CA ASP A 179 10.17 -67.01 27.57
C ASP A 179 11.44 -67.45 28.35
N GLU A 180 12.54 -67.69 27.63
CA GLU A 180 13.86 -68.03 28.18
C GLU A 180 14.67 -66.81 28.69
N LYS A 181 14.10 -65.59 28.64
CA LYS A 181 14.74 -64.33 29.07
C LYS A 181 16.14 -64.11 28.48
N MET A 182 16.34 -64.44 27.21
CA MET A 182 17.62 -64.29 26.53
C MET A 182 18.13 -62.83 26.60
N SER A 183 19.39 -62.63 27.03
CA SER A 183 20.01 -61.30 27.08
C SER A 183 20.17 -60.70 25.68
N ARG A 184 20.35 -59.37 25.60
CA ARG A 184 20.50 -58.67 24.30
C ARG A 184 21.83 -59.03 23.64
N GLU A 185 22.86 -59.17 24.45
CA GLU A 185 24.22 -59.50 24.03
C GLU A 185 24.28 -60.91 23.43
N ALA A 186 23.55 -61.86 24.04
CA ALA A 186 23.38 -63.21 23.50
C ALA A 186 22.61 -63.20 22.17
N LEU A 187 21.58 -62.36 22.04
CA LEU A 187 20.84 -62.21 20.78
C LEU A 187 21.72 -61.64 19.66
N TRP A 188 22.50 -60.59 19.93
CA TRP A 188 23.41 -60.02 18.93
C TRP A 188 24.51 -60.99 18.52
N ALA A 189 25.04 -61.79 19.45
CA ALA A 189 25.99 -62.86 19.14
C ALA A 189 25.35 -63.92 18.22
N LYS A 190 24.12 -64.34 18.53
CA LYS A 190 23.35 -65.30 17.70
C LYS A 190 23.02 -64.72 16.33
N GLU A 191 22.61 -63.45 16.26
CA GLU A 191 22.34 -62.75 15.01
C GLU A 191 23.60 -62.72 14.12
N LYS A 192 24.74 -62.34 14.69
CA LYS A 192 26.03 -62.37 14.00
C LYS A 192 26.37 -63.78 13.52
N GLU A 193 26.15 -64.79 14.34
CA GLU A 193 26.38 -66.19 13.98
C GLU A 193 25.51 -66.63 12.78
N ILE A 194 24.22 -66.28 12.76
CA ILE A 194 23.30 -66.62 11.67
C ILE A 194 23.77 -66.01 10.34
N PHE A 195 24.12 -64.72 10.33
CA PHE A 195 24.55 -64.05 9.10
C PHE A 195 25.97 -64.45 8.65
N THR A 196 26.83 -64.91 9.56
CA THR A 196 28.22 -65.30 9.23
C THR A 196 28.42 -66.79 8.96
N LYS A 197 27.65 -67.70 9.57
CA LYS A 197 27.81 -69.15 9.37
C LYS A 197 27.03 -69.66 8.15
N ASN A 198 25.90 -69.04 7.84
CA ASN A 198 25.03 -69.51 6.77
C ASN A 198 25.53 -69.05 5.39
N GLU A 199 25.93 -69.99 4.54
CA GLU A 199 26.48 -69.72 3.19
C GLU A 199 25.58 -68.85 2.32
N ARG A 200 24.25 -68.90 2.50
CA ARG A 200 23.30 -68.07 1.73
C ARG A 200 23.23 -66.65 2.28
N MET A 201 23.31 -66.48 3.60
CA MET A 201 23.29 -65.16 4.25
C MET A 201 24.60 -64.38 4.06
N LYS A 202 25.74 -65.08 3.89
CA LYS A 202 27.04 -64.47 3.57
C LYS A 202 27.02 -63.64 2.28
N ARG A 203 26.08 -63.91 1.36
CA ARG A 203 25.92 -63.16 0.11
C ARG A 203 25.37 -61.76 0.34
N LEU A 204 24.73 -61.50 1.48
CA LEU A 204 24.27 -60.17 1.85
C LEU A 204 25.47 -59.33 2.30
N PRO A 205 25.59 -58.07 1.82
CA PRO A 205 26.63 -57.18 2.26
C PRO A 205 26.62 -57.01 3.79
N GLU A 206 27.79 -57.07 4.42
CA GLU A 206 27.93 -56.96 5.88
C GLU A 206 27.30 -55.70 6.49
N LYS A 207 27.25 -54.62 5.70
CA LYS A 207 26.62 -53.34 6.05
C LYS A 207 25.09 -53.37 6.12
N ASN A 208 24.44 -54.38 5.54
CA ASN A 208 22.98 -54.46 5.36
C ASN A 208 22.33 -55.52 6.27
N TRP A 209 23.01 -55.97 7.31
CA TRP A 209 22.41 -56.85 8.31
C TRP A 209 22.92 -56.59 9.72
N GLY A 210 22.13 -57.00 10.70
CA GLY A 210 22.45 -56.91 12.12
C GLY A 210 21.86 -55.67 12.78
N THR A 211 21.39 -55.84 14.02
CA THR A 211 20.68 -54.81 14.79
C THR A 211 21.58 -53.63 15.15
N LEU A 212 22.83 -53.88 15.57
CA LEU A 212 23.78 -52.82 15.92
C LEU A 212 24.10 -51.92 14.72
N ARG A 213 24.30 -52.53 13.54
CA ARG A 213 24.56 -51.79 12.29
C ARG A 213 23.33 -51.06 11.78
N LEU A 214 22.13 -51.59 12.02
CA LEU A 214 20.90 -50.87 11.71
C LEU A 214 20.83 -49.56 12.49
N MET A 215 21.15 -49.58 13.80
CA MET A 215 21.15 -48.37 14.62
C MET A 215 22.13 -47.32 14.09
N GLU A 216 23.36 -47.74 13.75
CA GLU A 216 24.36 -46.84 13.14
C GLU A 216 23.91 -46.30 11.78
N LYS A 217 23.31 -47.16 10.94
CA LYS A 217 22.81 -46.79 9.61
C LYS A 217 21.67 -45.78 9.71
N VAL A 218 20.69 -46.01 10.58
CA VAL A 218 19.56 -45.09 10.79
C VAL A 218 20.05 -43.76 11.36
N ALA A 219 20.96 -43.77 12.34
CA ALA A 219 21.53 -42.53 12.88
C ALA A 219 22.22 -41.70 11.79
N LYS A 220 23.04 -42.32 10.93
CA LYS A 220 23.68 -41.65 9.79
C LYS A 220 22.69 -41.12 8.75
N ILE A 221 21.62 -41.86 8.48
CA ILE A 221 20.56 -41.41 7.55
C ILE A 221 19.83 -40.20 8.14
N GLN A 222 19.52 -40.20 9.44
CA GLN A 222 18.91 -39.06 10.11
C GLN A 222 19.83 -37.83 10.10
N GLU A 223 21.11 -38.00 10.42
CA GLU A 223 22.11 -36.93 10.37
C GLU A 223 22.18 -36.30 8.97
N ALA A 224 22.35 -37.12 7.92
CA ALA A 224 22.39 -36.64 6.54
C ALA A 224 21.08 -35.94 6.11
N ARG A 225 19.92 -36.44 6.56
CA ARG A 225 18.63 -35.82 6.28
C ARG A 225 18.48 -34.47 6.98
N VAL A 226 18.92 -34.37 8.24
CA VAL A 226 18.93 -33.10 8.98
C VAL A 226 19.80 -32.08 8.26
N ASP A 227 21.01 -32.46 7.83
CA ASP A 227 21.91 -31.58 7.08
C ASP A 227 21.32 -31.08 5.75
N GLU A 228 20.58 -31.94 5.04
CA GLU A 228 19.90 -31.56 3.79
C GLU A 228 18.69 -30.64 4.02
N CYS A 229 17.92 -30.88 5.09
CA CYS A 229 16.70 -30.15 5.40
C CYS A 229 16.96 -28.82 6.10
N LEU A 230 18.02 -28.71 6.90
CA LEU A 230 18.31 -27.53 7.71
C LEU A 230 18.42 -26.22 6.89
N PRO A 231 19.08 -26.19 5.71
CA PRO A 231 19.07 -25.01 4.84
C PRO A 231 17.66 -24.61 4.38
N LYS A 232 16.83 -25.59 4.00
CA LYS A 232 15.45 -25.37 3.54
C LYS A 232 14.59 -24.80 4.68
N ILE A 233 14.74 -25.32 5.90
CA ILE A 233 14.07 -24.81 7.11
C ILE A 233 14.52 -23.38 7.40
N LYS A 234 15.84 -23.08 7.34
CA LYS A 234 16.38 -21.73 7.51
C LYS A 234 15.79 -20.74 6.51
N GLU A 235 15.64 -21.13 5.25
CA GLU A 235 15.01 -20.30 4.21
C GLU A 235 13.51 -20.11 4.46
N ALA A 236 12.78 -21.17 4.80
CA ALA A 236 11.36 -21.10 5.12
C ALA A 236 11.07 -20.17 6.30
N VAL A 237 11.88 -20.24 7.36
CA VAL A 237 11.82 -19.34 8.52
C VAL A 237 12.09 -17.90 8.08
N ARG A 238 13.17 -17.65 7.33
CA ARG A 238 13.49 -16.30 6.83
C ARG A 238 12.36 -15.69 5.99
N ARG A 239 11.80 -16.48 5.07
CA ARG A 239 10.65 -16.07 4.25
C ARG A 239 9.45 -15.72 5.13
N LYS A 240 9.09 -16.62 6.06
CA LYS A 240 7.92 -16.41 6.92
C LYS A 240 8.09 -15.21 7.86
N THR A 241 9.28 -15.00 8.40
CA THR A 241 9.61 -13.78 9.17
C THR A 241 9.51 -12.52 8.30
N GLY A 242 9.92 -12.58 7.03
CA GLY A 242 9.78 -11.48 6.08
C GLY A 242 8.33 -11.11 5.81
N GLU A 243 7.47 -12.11 5.57
CA GLU A 243 6.02 -11.94 5.38
C GLU A 243 5.36 -11.29 6.60
N LEU A 244 5.61 -11.80 7.80
CA LEU A 244 5.03 -11.25 9.04
C LEU A 244 5.50 -9.81 9.30
N ARG A 245 6.75 -9.48 8.95
CA ARG A 245 7.26 -8.10 9.07
C ARG A 245 6.61 -7.14 8.08
N GLU A 246 6.25 -7.61 6.89
CA GLU A 246 5.52 -6.80 5.91
C GLU A 246 4.07 -6.58 6.36
N GLU A 247 3.41 -7.64 6.84
CA GLU A 247 2.08 -7.55 7.45
C GLU A 247 2.05 -6.55 8.61
N LEU A 248 3.05 -6.59 9.49
CA LEU A 248 3.20 -5.61 10.58
C LEU A 248 3.39 -4.17 10.09
N ARG A 249 4.05 -3.96 8.94
CA ARG A 249 4.24 -2.61 8.36
C ARG A 249 2.95 -2.03 7.77
N GLN A 250 2.05 -2.89 7.30
CA GLN A 250 0.79 -2.47 6.69
C GLN A 250 -0.28 -2.10 7.73
N LEU A 251 -0.12 -2.56 8.98
CA LEU A 251 -1.02 -2.18 10.07
C LEU A 251 -0.83 -0.71 10.48
N PRO A 252 -1.92 0.02 10.80
CA PRO A 252 -1.85 1.39 11.30
C PRO A 252 -0.96 1.50 12.55
N VAL A 253 -0.08 2.50 12.59
CA VAL A 253 0.76 2.75 13.77
C VAL A 253 -0.12 3.19 14.92
N GLN A 254 -0.22 2.34 15.95
CA GLN A 254 -0.91 2.67 17.20
C GLN A 254 0.09 3.38 18.10
N ALA A 255 -0.16 4.66 18.38
CA ALA A 255 0.72 5.45 19.24
C ALA A 255 0.52 5.04 20.72
N GLU A 256 1.59 4.57 21.35
CA GLU A 256 1.55 4.09 22.74
C GLU A 256 1.59 5.24 23.74
N THR A 257 2.32 6.32 23.40
CA THR A 257 2.53 7.51 24.24
C THR A 257 1.98 8.79 23.59
N GLU A 258 1.70 9.81 24.40
CA GLU A 258 1.34 11.15 23.90
C GLU A 258 2.44 11.72 22.98
N ALA A 259 3.72 11.46 23.30
CA ALA A 259 4.84 11.88 22.46
C ALA A 259 4.83 11.21 21.08
N ASP A 260 4.38 9.96 20.98
CA ASP A 260 4.21 9.26 19.71
C ASP A 260 3.03 9.84 18.91
N GLN A 261 1.92 10.16 19.58
CA GLN A 261 0.77 10.81 18.96
C GLN A 261 1.15 12.17 18.39
N PHE A 262 1.89 12.99 19.15
CA PHE A 262 2.41 14.28 18.68
C PHE A 262 3.35 14.13 17.47
N ARG A 263 4.24 13.13 17.49
CA ARG A 263 5.15 12.86 16.36
C ARG A 263 4.39 12.42 15.11
N LEU A 264 3.40 11.54 15.26
CA LEU A 264 2.58 11.05 14.16
C LEU A 264 1.75 12.18 13.56
N PHE A 265 1.07 12.97 14.39
CA PHE A 265 0.31 14.14 13.99
C PHE A 265 1.17 15.14 13.20
N ASN A 266 2.32 15.54 13.77
CA ASN A 266 3.24 16.47 13.09
C ASN A 266 3.81 15.91 11.80
N GLY A 267 4.09 14.60 11.75
CA GLY A 267 4.56 13.93 10.55
C GLY A 267 3.52 13.92 9.43
N ILE A 268 2.25 13.73 9.76
CA ILE A 268 1.13 13.78 8.80
C ILE A 268 0.97 15.22 8.27
N LEU A 269 0.90 16.21 9.16
CA LEU A 269 0.77 17.62 8.76
C LEU A 269 1.91 18.08 7.85
N ALA A 270 3.15 17.73 8.18
CA ALA A 270 4.31 18.07 7.36
C ALA A 270 4.21 17.49 5.95
N ARG A 271 3.77 16.23 5.81
CA ARG A 271 3.58 15.59 4.50
C ARG A 271 2.48 16.26 3.68
N ILE A 272 1.35 16.57 4.30
CA ILE A 272 0.24 17.29 3.66
C ILE A 272 0.72 18.65 3.16
N ARG A 273 1.38 19.43 4.02
CA ARG A 273 1.91 20.75 3.66
C ARG A 273 2.90 20.66 2.51
N ASP A 274 3.88 19.77 2.60
CA ASP A 274 4.91 19.63 1.57
C ASP A 274 4.30 19.18 0.23
N ASP A 275 3.22 18.39 0.22
CA ASP A 275 2.48 18.08 -1.00
C ASP A 275 1.69 19.27 -1.55
N LEU A 276 0.99 20.02 -0.70
CA LEU A 276 0.29 21.24 -1.10
C LEU A 276 1.24 22.28 -1.69
N VAL A 277 2.38 22.53 -1.05
CA VAL A 277 3.41 23.47 -1.54
C VAL A 277 3.95 23.03 -2.91
N ARG A 278 4.20 21.72 -3.10
CA ARG A 278 4.62 21.17 -4.39
C ARG A 278 3.56 21.39 -5.47
N ARG A 279 2.27 21.21 -5.16
CA ARG A 279 1.14 21.45 -6.08
C ARG A 279 0.93 22.93 -6.40
N ILE A 280 1.17 23.83 -5.44
CA ILE A 280 1.15 25.29 -5.65
C ILE A 280 2.28 25.72 -6.60
N ARG A 281 3.48 25.16 -6.44
CA ARG A 281 4.66 25.49 -7.26
C ARG A 281 4.70 24.79 -8.63
N ALA A 282 3.76 23.88 -8.89
CA ALA A 282 3.73 23.03 -10.09
C ALA A 282 5.02 22.22 -10.31
N GLU A 283 5.64 21.74 -9.23
CA GLU A 283 6.89 20.95 -9.29
C GLU A 283 6.67 19.54 -9.91
N PHE A 284 5.42 19.09 -10.05
CA PHE A 284 5.01 17.83 -10.69
C PHE A 284 4.56 18.01 -12.15
N MET A 285 5.48 18.33 -13.05
CA MET A 285 5.20 18.25 -14.49
C MET A 285 5.44 16.83 -15.07
N SER A 286 5.85 15.86 -14.23
CA SER A 286 6.25 14.50 -14.66
C SER A 286 5.43 13.33 -14.07
N ALA A 287 4.42 13.57 -13.24
CA ALA A 287 3.60 12.49 -12.63
C ALA A 287 2.30 12.22 -13.41
N GLN A 288 1.70 11.05 -13.14
CA GLN A 288 0.60 10.40 -13.86
C GLN A 288 -0.61 11.30 -14.19
N THR A 289 -1.41 10.90 -15.18
CA THR A 289 -2.54 11.66 -15.75
C THR A 289 -3.56 12.15 -14.71
N SER A 290 -3.76 11.43 -13.60
CA SER A 290 -4.68 11.78 -12.51
C SER A 290 -4.21 12.96 -11.65
N ASP A 291 -2.90 13.21 -11.53
CA ASP A 291 -2.38 14.33 -10.73
C ASP A 291 -2.48 15.69 -11.44
N ARG A 292 -2.68 15.69 -12.76
CA ARG A 292 -2.79 16.93 -13.56
C ARG A 292 -4.03 17.75 -13.21
N GLU A 293 -5.15 17.06 -12.97
CA GLU A 293 -6.43 17.69 -12.59
C GLU A 293 -6.39 18.28 -11.18
N LEU A 294 -5.39 17.93 -10.37
CA LEU A 294 -5.19 18.40 -9.00
C LEU A 294 -4.02 19.39 -8.89
N THR A 295 -3.58 19.98 -10.01
CA THR A 295 -2.59 21.05 -10.02
C THR A 295 -3.26 22.40 -9.73
N ILE A 296 -2.64 23.24 -8.90
CA ILE A 296 -3.26 24.52 -8.52
C ILE A 296 -2.92 25.60 -9.55
N ALA A 297 -1.63 25.84 -9.83
CA ALA A 297 -1.22 26.96 -10.68
C ALA A 297 -1.77 26.91 -12.13
N PRO A 298 -1.72 25.78 -12.87
CA PRO A 298 -2.23 25.72 -14.25
C PRO A 298 -3.75 25.91 -14.33
N ILE A 299 -4.50 25.34 -13.38
CA ILE A 299 -5.96 25.40 -13.38
C ILE A 299 -6.44 26.79 -13.00
N VAL A 300 -5.83 27.42 -11.98
CA VAL A 300 -6.12 28.82 -11.63
C VAL A 300 -5.80 29.75 -12.81
N ALA A 301 -4.70 29.53 -13.52
CA ALA A 301 -4.39 30.31 -14.72
C ALA A 301 -5.46 30.14 -15.82
N SER A 302 -5.98 28.93 -16.03
CA SER A 302 -7.08 28.67 -16.95
C SER A 302 -8.38 29.37 -16.52
N MET A 303 -8.70 29.37 -15.23
CA MET A 303 -9.86 30.08 -14.66
C MET A 303 -9.75 31.60 -14.89
N VAL A 304 -8.57 32.18 -14.67
CA VAL A 304 -8.33 33.61 -14.97
C VAL A 304 -8.51 33.92 -16.45
N GLN A 305 -8.09 33.03 -17.36
CA GLN A 305 -8.32 33.21 -18.80
C GLN A 305 -9.81 33.11 -19.17
N LYS A 306 -10.57 32.20 -18.54
CA LYS A 306 -12.03 32.12 -18.70
C LYS A 306 -12.69 33.41 -18.22
N PHE A 307 -12.35 33.87 -17.02
CA PHE A 307 -12.82 35.14 -16.46
C PHE A 307 -12.53 36.33 -17.37
N ARG A 308 -11.32 36.41 -17.94
CA ARG A 308 -10.96 37.46 -18.92
C ARG A 308 -11.91 37.46 -20.12
N LYS A 309 -12.17 36.28 -20.71
CA LYS A 309 -13.03 36.15 -21.88
C LYS A 309 -14.47 36.51 -21.56
N GLU A 310 -14.98 36.05 -20.43
CA GLU A 310 -16.33 36.35 -19.97
C GLU A 310 -16.53 37.86 -19.74
N LEU A 311 -15.60 38.51 -19.05
CA LEU A 311 -15.69 39.95 -18.78
C LEU A 311 -15.59 40.79 -20.06
N LEU A 312 -14.72 40.40 -21.00
CA LEU A 312 -14.65 41.05 -22.32
C LEU A 312 -15.93 40.84 -23.14
N SER A 313 -16.57 39.67 -23.06
CA SER A 313 -17.83 39.40 -23.77
C SER A 313 -19.03 40.18 -23.23
N ARG A 314 -18.96 40.60 -21.96
CA ARG A 314 -19.97 41.45 -21.30
C ARG A 314 -19.64 42.95 -21.40
N ASN A 315 -18.51 43.32 -22.02
CA ASN A 315 -18.20 44.72 -22.30
C ASN A 315 -19.20 45.24 -23.34
N PRO A 316 -19.87 46.39 -23.11
CA PRO A 316 -20.74 46.96 -24.11
C PRO A 316 -20.01 47.19 -25.43
N ASP A 317 -20.71 46.97 -26.53
CA ASP A 317 -20.21 47.33 -27.85
C ASP A 317 -20.35 48.84 -28.07
N TRP A 318 -19.45 49.60 -27.46
CA TRP A 318 -19.41 51.06 -27.53
C TRP A 318 -19.34 51.63 -28.96
N LEU A 319 -19.02 50.81 -29.96
CA LEU A 319 -18.94 51.20 -31.36
C LEU A 319 -20.17 50.74 -32.18
N GLY A 320 -21.07 49.98 -31.57
CA GLY A 320 -22.29 49.48 -32.18
C GLY A 320 -23.41 50.53 -32.18
N GLU A 321 -24.30 50.44 -33.17
CA GLU A 321 -25.39 51.41 -33.40
C GLU A 321 -26.25 51.65 -32.15
N ALA A 322 -26.61 50.59 -31.42
CA ALA A 322 -27.43 50.68 -30.21
C ALA A 322 -26.75 51.46 -29.08
N MET A 323 -25.44 51.27 -28.86
CA MET A 323 -24.72 51.98 -27.80
C MET A 323 -24.43 53.43 -28.21
N ILE A 324 -24.22 53.70 -29.50
CA ILE A 324 -24.09 55.05 -30.01
C ILE A 324 -25.37 55.84 -29.74
N GLU A 325 -26.55 55.26 -30.00
CA GLU A 325 -27.85 55.86 -29.68
C GLU A 325 -28.00 56.12 -28.17
N GLU A 326 -27.63 55.16 -27.31
CA GLU A 326 -27.67 55.34 -25.85
C GLU A 326 -26.73 56.46 -25.36
N VAL A 327 -25.52 56.55 -25.94
CA VAL A 327 -24.58 57.64 -25.63
C VAL A 327 -25.15 58.98 -26.09
N ASP A 328 -25.76 59.04 -27.27
CA ASP A 328 -26.39 60.27 -27.79
C ASP A 328 -27.54 60.74 -26.89
N ASP A 329 -28.45 59.83 -26.51
CA ASP A 329 -29.55 60.10 -25.58
C ASP A 329 -29.03 60.60 -24.22
N THR A 330 -27.94 60.01 -23.74
CA THR A 330 -27.29 60.44 -22.50
C THR A 330 -26.71 61.84 -22.66
N VAL A 331 -26.00 62.13 -23.75
CA VAL A 331 -25.48 63.47 -24.06
C VAL A 331 -26.61 64.50 -24.06
N GLN A 332 -27.70 64.23 -24.77
CA GLN A 332 -28.86 65.14 -24.84
C GLN A 332 -29.52 65.38 -23.48
N THR A 333 -29.62 64.33 -22.65
CA THR A 333 -30.15 64.44 -21.28
C THR A 333 -29.28 65.35 -20.40
N PHE A 334 -27.94 65.28 -20.53
CA PHE A 334 -27.03 66.15 -19.78
C PHE A 334 -27.01 67.60 -20.30
N VAL A 335 -27.08 67.79 -21.62
CA VAL A 335 -27.12 69.11 -22.28
C VAL A 335 -28.40 69.87 -21.90
N THR A 336 -29.56 69.21 -21.94
CA THR A 336 -30.86 69.83 -21.63
C THR A 336 -31.07 70.14 -20.14
N GLY A 337 -30.26 69.57 -19.24
CA GLY A 337 -30.45 69.68 -17.79
C GLY A 337 -29.46 70.57 -17.03
N TYR A 338 -28.19 70.72 -17.45
CA TYR A 338 -27.15 71.23 -16.54
C TYR A 338 -26.00 72.07 -17.14
N THR A 339 -25.69 72.01 -18.45
CA THR A 339 -24.45 72.60 -19.02
C THR A 339 -24.58 73.12 -20.46
N VAL A 340 -23.63 73.96 -20.91
CA VAL A 340 -23.55 74.46 -22.30
C VAL A 340 -23.05 73.37 -23.26
N ASP A 341 -23.60 73.33 -24.48
CA ASP A 341 -23.53 72.29 -25.53
C ASP A 341 -22.15 71.69 -25.89
N ASN A 342 -21.03 72.23 -25.39
CA ASN A 342 -19.66 71.83 -25.74
C ASN A 342 -18.80 71.28 -24.57
N LEU A 343 -19.37 71.09 -23.37
CA LEU A 343 -18.61 70.71 -22.15
C LEU A 343 -19.10 69.41 -21.46
N THR A 344 -20.03 68.67 -22.08
CA THR A 344 -20.69 67.48 -21.49
C THR A 344 -19.91 66.18 -21.58
N GLY A 345 -18.95 66.06 -22.51
CA GLY A 345 -18.26 64.80 -22.82
C GLY A 345 -17.64 64.06 -21.61
N PRO A 346 -16.88 64.73 -20.71
CA PRO A 346 -16.29 64.06 -19.56
C PRO A 346 -17.32 63.52 -18.54
N GLN A 347 -18.45 64.20 -18.35
CA GLN A 347 -19.46 63.79 -17.37
C GLN A 347 -20.25 62.57 -17.86
N VAL A 348 -20.62 62.57 -19.15
CA VAL A 348 -21.28 61.43 -19.81
C VAL A 348 -20.38 60.20 -19.75
N PHE A 349 -19.09 60.36 -20.08
CA PHE A 349 -18.09 59.29 -20.01
C PHE A 349 -17.99 58.67 -18.60
N ILE A 350 -17.88 59.51 -17.55
CA ILE A 350 -17.79 59.04 -16.16
C ILE A 350 -19.06 58.31 -15.74
N ASN A 351 -20.23 58.86 -16.09
CA ASN A 351 -21.51 58.32 -15.66
C ASN A 351 -21.79 56.95 -16.29
N LEU A 352 -21.54 56.80 -17.59
CA LEU A 352 -21.74 55.52 -18.30
C LEU A 352 -20.82 54.42 -17.75
N ILE A 353 -19.53 54.74 -17.51
CA ILE A 353 -18.62 53.76 -16.90
C ILE A 353 -19.11 53.36 -15.51
N LYS A 354 -19.51 54.33 -14.69
CA LYS A 354 -19.99 54.05 -13.34
C LYS A 354 -21.25 53.18 -13.37
N GLN A 355 -22.23 53.53 -14.21
CA GLN A 355 -23.48 52.81 -14.31
C GLN A 355 -23.25 51.35 -14.71
N THR A 356 -22.55 51.12 -15.84
CA THR A 356 -22.35 49.78 -16.38
C THR A 356 -21.42 48.91 -15.53
N PHE A 357 -20.29 49.44 -15.07
CA PHE A 357 -19.25 48.62 -14.44
C PHE A 357 -19.37 48.52 -12.92
N ILE A 358 -19.99 49.52 -12.28
CA ILE A 358 -20.05 49.64 -10.81
C ILE A 358 -21.48 49.44 -10.32
N ASP A 359 -22.41 50.28 -10.76
CA ASP A 359 -23.79 50.30 -10.22
C ASP A 359 -24.57 49.04 -10.64
N GLU A 360 -24.36 48.56 -11.86
CA GLU A 360 -24.89 47.27 -12.35
C GLU A 360 -24.09 46.05 -11.85
N GLY A 361 -23.00 46.25 -11.11
CA GLY A 361 -22.25 45.18 -10.45
C GLY A 361 -21.38 44.31 -11.35
N LEU A 362 -21.25 44.63 -12.65
CA LEU A 362 -20.54 43.80 -13.63
C LEU A 362 -19.15 43.34 -13.17
N LEU A 363 -18.32 44.26 -12.65
CA LEU A 363 -16.96 43.91 -12.19
C LEU A 363 -16.98 43.06 -10.92
N LYS A 364 -17.83 43.43 -9.96
CA LYS A 364 -17.92 42.79 -8.63
C LYS A 364 -18.44 41.37 -8.74
N ASP A 365 -19.53 41.16 -9.46
CA ASP A 365 -20.15 39.85 -9.64
C ASP A 365 -19.22 38.89 -10.40
N SER A 366 -18.55 39.40 -11.45
CA SER A 366 -17.65 38.58 -12.26
C SER A 366 -16.41 38.14 -11.47
N VAL A 367 -15.84 39.01 -10.63
CA VAL A 367 -14.68 38.62 -9.80
C VAL A 367 -15.08 37.73 -8.64
N HIS A 368 -16.28 37.91 -8.06
CA HIS A 368 -16.82 36.99 -7.06
C HIS A 368 -16.98 35.58 -7.63
N GLY A 369 -17.48 35.44 -8.86
CA GLY A 369 -17.53 34.16 -9.57
C GLY A 369 -16.16 33.50 -9.72
N LEU A 370 -15.13 34.25 -10.16
CA LEU A 370 -13.76 33.73 -10.24
C LEU A 370 -13.24 33.24 -8.88
N VAL A 371 -13.45 34.03 -7.81
CA VAL A 371 -12.99 33.69 -6.46
C VAL A 371 -13.67 32.42 -5.97
N THR A 372 -14.98 32.26 -6.21
CA THR A 372 -15.73 31.05 -5.87
C THR A 372 -15.22 29.82 -6.63
N ASP A 373 -15.02 29.92 -7.95
CA ASP A 373 -14.48 28.83 -8.78
C ASP A 373 -13.10 28.37 -8.29
N VAL A 374 -12.22 29.32 -7.91
CA VAL A 374 -10.91 29.01 -7.34
C VAL A 374 -11.05 28.35 -5.96
N GLY A 375 -11.94 28.85 -5.10
CA GLY A 375 -12.19 28.27 -3.78
C GLY A 375 -12.65 26.81 -3.85
N GLU A 376 -13.56 26.48 -4.77
CA GLU A 376 -14.02 25.12 -5.00
C GLU A 376 -12.90 24.19 -5.46
N HIS A 377 -12.05 24.66 -6.38
CA HIS A 377 -10.89 23.89 -6.82
C HIS A 377 -9.89 23.62 -5.69
N LEU A 378 -9.57 24.64 -4.89
CA LEU A 378 -8.70 24.47 -3.73
C LEU A 378 -9.28 23.47 -2.73
N ARG A 379 -10.60 23.48 -2.52
CA ARG A 379 -11.30 22.51 -1.66
C ARG A 379 -11.08 21.08 -2.17
N ASN A 380 -11.31 20.83 -3.45
CA ASN A 380 -11.11 19.51 -4.04
C ASN A 380 -9.66 19.01 -3.90
N VAL A 381 -8.67 19.88 -4.11
CA VAL A 381 -7.25 19.53 -3.97
C VAL A 381 -6.91 19.21 -2.52
N VAL A 382 -7.31 20.05 -1.57
CA VAL A 382 -6.97 19.86 -0.15
C VAL A 382 -7.59 18.57 0.40
N MET A 383 -8.88 18.33 0.12
CA MET A 383 -9.58 17.10 0.53
C MET A 383 -8.90 15.84 -0.05
N HIS A 384 -8.46 15.90 -1.31
CA HIS A 384 -7.73 14.79 -1.92
C HIS A 384 -6.40 14.52 -1.20
N VAL A 385 -5.62 15.57 -0.90
CA VAL A 385 -4.33 15.42 -0.21
C VAL A 385 -4.52 14.89 1.22
N ILE A 386 -5.52 15.38 1.95
CA ILE A 386 -5.85 14.84 3.28
C ILE A 386 -6.21 13.35 3.17
N GLY A 387 -7.05 12.98 2.20
CA GLY A 387 -7.41 11.59 1.92
C GLY A 387 -6.24 10.69 1.50
N GLN A 388 -5.12 11.22 1.01
CA GLN A 388 -3.94 10.41 0.73
C GLN A 388 -3.12 10.09 2.00
N TYR A 389 -3.00 11.06 2.92
CA TYR A 389 -2.07 10.97 4.05
C TYR A 389 -2.75 10.68 5.40
N ALA A 390 -4.05 10.96 5.54
CA ALA A 390 -4.79 10.84 6.79
C ALA A 390 -5.83 9.69 6.80
N ASN A 391 -6.08 9.01 5.68
CA ASN A 391 -7.13 7.98 5.57
C ASN A 391 -6.93 6.75 6.48
N ILE A 392 -5.70 6.54 6.95
CA ILE A 392 -5.37 5.53 7.96
C ILE A 392 -6.17 5.79 9.26
N ASN A 393 -6.63 7.02 9.47
CA ASN A 393 -7.37 7.46 10.63
C ASN A 393 -8.55 8.34 10.22
N GLY A 394 -9.73 7.74 10.11
CA GLY A 394 -10.95 8.43 9.68
C GLY A 394 -11.35 9.61 10.59
N ILE A 395 -11.05 9.55 11.89
CA ILE A 395 -11.34 10.67 12.81
C ILE A 395 -10.45 11.86 12.49
N LEU A 396 -9.15 11.62 12.33
CA LEU A 396 -8.20 12.65 11.95
C LEU A 396 -8.55 13.26 10.59
N SER A 397 -8.84 12.43 9.58
CA SER A 397 -9.25 12.91 8.26
C SER A 397 -10.46 13.84 8.35
N ASN A 398 -11.55 13.40 9.00
CA ASN A 398 -12.77 14.20 9.12
C ASN A 398 -12.55 15.53 9.84
N ARG A 399 -11.71 15.56 10.89
CA ARG A 399 -11.41 16.81 11.61
C ARG A 399 -10.51 17.74 10.78
N LEU A 400 -9.54 17.20 10.06
CA LEU A 400 -8.70 17.99 9.15
C LEU A 400 -9.55 18.59 8.02
N ASP A 401 -10.43 17.78 7.44
CA ASP A 401 -11.35 18.16 6.35
C ASP A 401 -12.30 19.29 6.79
N SER A 402 -12.98 19.14 7.93
CA SER A 402 -13.90 20.16 8.45
C SER A 402 -13.20 21.51 8.68
N LYS A 403 -11.94 21.49 9.15
CA LYS A 403 -11.16 22.70 9.37
C LYS A 403 -10.54 23.27 8.11
N ALA A 404 -10.26 22.42 7.12
CA ALA A 404 -9.85 22.86 5.80
C ALA A 404 -10.98 23.61 5.09
N GLU A 405 -12.22 23.11 5.17
CA GLU A 405 -13.39 23.79 4.61
C GLU A 405 -13.58 25.19 5.22
N GLU A 406 -13.54 25.30 6.55
CA GLU A 406 -13.64 26.58 7.26
C GLU A 406 -12.54 27.57 6.83
N CYS A 407 -11.28 27.09 6.71
CA CYS A 407 -10.16 27.91 6.25
C CYS A 407 -10.37 28.44 4.83
N ILE A 408 -10.79 27.57 3.91
CA ILE A 408 -10.99 27.93 2.50
C ILE A 408 -12.15 28.91 2.36
N ASP A 409 -13.22 28.76 3.14
CA ASP A 409 -14.34 29.69 3.14
C ASP A 409 -13.91 31.08 3.63
N GLN A 410 -13.11 31.14 4.71
CA GLN A 410 -12.53 32.41 5.19
C GLN A 410 -11.61 33.07 4.14
N LEU A 411 -10.79 32.27 3.44
CA LEU A 411 -9.94 32.76 2.37
C LEU A 411 -10.76 33.31 1.19
N THR A 412 -11.85 32.62 0.84
CA THR A 412 -12.76 32.98 -0.24
C THR A 412 -13.44 34.32 0.08
N VAL A 413 -14.02 34.46 1.28
CA VAL A 413 -14.66 35.72 1.72
C VAL A 413 -13.67 36.88 1.70
N LYS A 414 -12.46 36.68 2.26
CA LYS A 414 -11.42 37.72 2.27
C LYS A 414 -11.02 38.13 0.84
N ALA A 415 -10.88 37.18 -0.07
CA ALA A 415 -10.54 37.46 -1.45
C ALA A 415 -11.68 38.18 -2.18
N GLN A 416 -12.94 37.83 -1.92
CA GLN A 416 -14.13 38.51 -2.44
C GLN A 416 -14.21 39.97 -1.97
N ASP A 417 -13.91 40.24 -0.70
CA ASP A 417 -13.91 41.60 -0.14
C ASP A 417 -12.82 42.46 -0.80
N VAL A 418 -11.59 41.95 -0.89
CA VAL A 418 -10.46 42.71 -1.47
C VAL A 418 -10.64 42.94 -2.96
N CYS A 419 -11.14 41.95 -3.71
CA CYS A 419 -11.45 42.13 -5.13
C CYS A 419 -12.69 43.01 -5.35
N GLY A 420 -13.66 42.98 -4.44
CA GLY A 420 -14.81 43.88 -4.45
C GLY A 420 -14.41 45.34 -4.26
N MET A 421 -13.51 45.62 -3.31
CA MET A 421 -12.93 46.96 -3.15
C MET A 421 -12.16 47.41 -4.40
N LEU A 422 -11.45 46.50 -5.08
CA LEU A 422 -10.78 46.81 -6.35
C LEU A 422 -11.79 47.19 -7.45
N ALA A 423 -12.94 46.50 -7.50
CA ALA A 423 -14.02 46.80 -8.44
C ALA A 423 -14.59 48.20 -8.15
N GLU A 424 -14.93 48.49 -6.90
CA GLU A 424 -15.44 49.80 -6.47
C GLU A 424 -14.43 50.94 -6.74
N ALA A 425 -13.13 50.67 -6.61
CA ALA A 425 -12.09 51.63 -6.92
C ALA A 425 -12.02 52.04 -8.41
N GLN A 426 -12.57 51.23 -9.34
CA GLN A 426 -12.61 51.58 -10.76
C GLN A 426 -13.57 52.73 -11.08
N GLN A 427 -14.40 53.15 -10.13
CA GLN A 427 -15.25 54.34 -10.26
C GLN A 427 -14.43 55.62 -10.50
N VAL A 428 -13.18 55.68 -10.02
CA VAL A 428 -12.30 56.82 -10.25
C VAL A 428 -11.64 56.70 -11.62
N THR A 429 -12.23 57.35 -12.62
CA THR A 429 -11.68 57.31 -13.98
C THR A 429 -10.51 58.27 -14.15
N SER A 430 -9.46 57.82 -14.83
CA SER A 430 -8.29 58.64 -15.15
C SER A 430 -7.88 58.48 -16.60
N THR A 431 -7.98 59.57 -17.37
CA THR A 431 -7.60 59.63 -18.78
C THR A 431 -6.13 59.99 -18.99
N THR A 432 -5.34 60.16 -17.90
CA THR A 432 -3.91 60.48 -17.97
C THR A 432 -3.03 59.25 -18.23
N HIS A 433 -3.63 58.05 -18.30
CA HIS A 433 -2.89 56.81 -18.52
C HIS A 433 -2.22 56.80 -19.91
N GLY A 434 -0.91 56.60 -19.97
CA GLY A 434 -0.13 56.69 -21.21
C GLY A 434 -0.62 55.75 -22.31
N ALA A 435 -1.02 54.52 -21.96
CA ALA A 435 -1.57 53.57 -22.94
C ALA A 435 -2.93 54.02 -23.52
N TYR A 436 -3.77 54.69 -22.72
CA TYR A 436 -5.03 55.24 -23.18
C TYR A 436 -4.79 56.36 -24.20
N MET A 437 -3.89 57.29 -23.88
CA MET A 437 -3.51 58.40 -24.77
C MET A 437 -2.92 57.90 -26.09
N VAL A 438 -2.04 56.88 -26.05
CA VAL A 438 -1.43 56.30 -27.25
C VAL A 438 -2.48 55.59 -28.12
N ARG A 439 -3.32 54.71 -27.53
CA ARG A 439 -4.37 53.99 -28.26
C ARG A 439 -5.40 54.97 -28.84
N LEU A 440 -5.85 55.96 -28.07
CA LEU A 440 -6.78 56.98 -28.56
C LEU A 440 -6.17 57.83 -29.69
N THR A 441 -4.86 58.13 -29.61
CA THR A 441 -4.16 58.85 -30.70
C THR A 441 -4.06 57.99 -31.96
N GLN A 442 -3.86 56.68 -31.83
CA GLN A 442 -3.90 55.75 -32.97
C GLN A 442 -5.31 55.69 -33.57
N PHE A 443 -6.35 55.62 -32.75
CA PHE A 443 -7.77 55.72 -33.16
C PHE A 443 -8.06 57.03 -33.91
N ARG A 444 -7.57 58.17 -33.41
CA ARG A 444 -7.73 59.46 -34.11
C ARG A 444 -6.95 59.53 -35.42
N LYS A 445 -5.78 58.88 -35.52
CA LYS A 445 -5.02 58.84 -36.78
C LYS A 445 -5.79 58.13 -37.90
N SER A 446 -6.48 57.03 -37.60
CA SER A 446 -7.29 56.33 -38.60
C SER A 446 -8.51 57.13 -39.06
N TRP A 447 -9.06 58.02 -38.22
CA TRP A 447 -10.10 58.98 -38.64
C TRP A 447 -9.63 59.94 -39.74
N PHE A 448 -8.36 60.33 -39.70
CA PHE A 448 -7.79 61.32 -40.63
C PHE A 448 -7.05 60.70 -41.81
N GLN A 449 -6.58 59.45 -41.71
CA GLN A 449 -5.79 58.80 -42.77
C GLN A 449 -6.57 58.58 -44.08
N GLU A 450 -7.90 58.45 -44.05
CA GLU A 450 -8.72 58.41 -45.28
C GLU A 450 -9.20 59.81 -45.75
N ALA A 451 -9.13 60.83 -44.89
CA ALA A 451 -9.37 62.22 -45.29
C ALA A 451 -8.10 62.89 -45.89
N ALA A 452 -6.95 62.25 -45.72
CA ALA A 452 -5.62 62.79 -46.01
C ALA A 452 -5.08 62.51 -47.43
N GLU A 453 -5.94 62.35 -48.44
CA GLU A 453 -5.51 62.62 -49.82
C GLU A 453 -5.39 64.13 -50.10
N GLY A 454 -5.90 65.01 -49.22
CA GLY A 454 -5.92 66.47 -49.43
C GLY A 454 -5.01 67.34 -48.57
N VAL A 455 -4.60 66.93 -47.36
CA VAL A 455 -4.05 67.88 -46.34
C VAL A 455 -2.75 67.40 -45.68
N ALA A 456 -1.89 66.72 -46.44
CA ALA A 456 -0.61 66.19 -45.96
C ALA A 456 0.44 67.26 -45.51
N TYR A 457 0.15 68.56 -45.61
CA TYR A 457 1.11 69.62 -45.33
C TYR A 457 1.08 70.16 -43.88
N LEU A 458 -0.04 70.04 -43.15
CA LEU A 458 -0.18 70.62 -41.80
C LEU A 458 0.17 69.63 -40.66
N ALA A 459 -0.04 68.33 -40.85
CA ALA A 459 0.22 67.31 -39.82
C ALA A 459 1.72 67.14 -39.48
N LYS A 460 2.62 67.61 -40.35
CA LYS A 460 4.08 67.48 -40.17
C LYS A 460 4.69 68.48 -39.18
N ALA A 461 3.92 69.48 -38.74
CA ALA A 461 4.42 70.53 -37.84
C ALA A 461 4.14 70.27 -36.34
N LEU A 462 3.20 69.39 -35.98
CA LEU A 462 2.74 69.22 -34.59
C LEU A 462 3.23 67.96 -33.85
N VAL A 463 3.80 66.98 -34.55
CA VAL A 463 4.18 65.70 -33.94
C VAL A 463 5.69 65.66 -33.68
N LEU A 464 6.09 66.03 -32.45
CA LEU A 464 7.38 65.63 -31.89
C LEU A 464 7.45 64.10 -31.81
N GLY A 465 8.56 63.56 -32.33
CA GLY A 465 8.73 62.17 -32.72
C GLY A 465 8.51 61.16 -31.59
N VAL A 466 7.57 60.25 -31.83
CA VAL A 466 7.55 58.89 -31.28
C VAL A 466 7.10 57.98 -32.40
N GLU A 467 8.04 57.23 -32.98
CA GLU A 467 7.72 56.13 -33.89
C GLU A 467 7.08 55.01 -33.07
N ALA A 468 5.78 54.81 -33.24
CA ALA A 468 5.07 53.68 -32.65
C ALA A 468 5.30 52.44 -33.53
N GLN A 469 5.92 51.41 -32.96
CA GLN A 469 6.02 50.09 -33.57
C GLN A 469 4.61 49.53 -33.84
N SER A 470 4.37 49.14 -35.08
CA SER A 470 3.17 48.51 -35.59
C SER A 470 3.03 47.09 -35.04
N GLY A 471 2.13 46.90 -34.08
CA GLY A 471 1.59 45.58 -33.73
C GLY A 471 0.35 45.32 -34.59
N GLU A 472 0.41 44.32 -35.46
CA GLU A 472 -0.65 43.92 -36.37
C GLU A 472 -1.88 43.36 -35.62
N GLY A 473 -3.09 43.81 -36.00
CA GLY A 473 -4.26 42.92 -36.10
C GLY A 473 -5.48 43.16 -35.19
N GLN A 474 -5.42 43.96 -34.11
CA GLN A 474 -6.58 44.12 -33.19
C GLN A 474 -6.98 45.57 -32.86
N ASN A 475 -6.27 46.57 -33.41
CA ASN A 475 -6.46 47.98 -33.04
C ASN A 475 -7.09 48.84 -34.14
N GLU A 476 -7.69 48.23 -35.16
CA GLU A 476 -8.36 48.94 -36.25
C GLU A 476 -9.86 49.08 -35.96
N LEU A 477 -10.38 50.29 -36.15
CA LEU A 477 -11.80 50.58 -36.00
C LEU A 477 -12.61 49.77 -37.03
N PRO A 478 -13.80 49.27 -36.66
CA PRO A 478 -14.73 48.66 -37.61
C PRO A 478 -14.98 49.61 -38.79
N ALA A 479 -14.95 49.08 -40.02
CA ALA A 479 -15.18 49.87 -41.23
C ALA A 479 -16.54 50.58 -41.23
N GLU A 480 -17.53 49.96 -40.61
CA GLU A 480 -18.88 50.52 -40.41
C GLU A 480 -18.84 51.77 -39.53
N PHE A 481 -18.09 51.75 -38.41
CA PHE A 481 -17.91 52.91 -37.54
C PHE A 481 -17.15 54.05 -38.23
N LEU A 482 -16.11 53.73 -39.02
CA LEU A 482 -15.39 54.73 -39.81
C LEU A 482 -16.30 55.42 -40.86
N SER A 483 -17.26 54.67 -41.41
CA SER A 483 -18.24 55.24 -42.35
C SER A 483 -19.19 56.23 -41.68
N LEU A 484 -19.62 55.95 -40.44
CA LEU A 484 -20.44 56.85 -39.62
C LEU A 484 -19.68 58.14 -39.29
N VAL A 485 -18.40 58.03 -38.91
CA VAL A 485 -17.53 59.19 -38.65
C VAL A 485 -17.40 60.08 -39.88
N LYS A 486 -17.29 59.51 -41.10
CA LYS A 486 -17.25 60.28 -42.35
C LYS A 486 -18.55 61.05 -42.61
N GLN A 487 -19.70 60.41 -42.39
CA GLN A 487 -21.01 61.03 -42.60
C GLN A 487 -21.27 62.17 -41.61
N ALA A 488 -20.74 62.06 -40.38
CA ALA A 488 -20.89 63.05 -39.33
C ALA A 488 -19.90 64.23 -39.39
N GLN A 489 -19.03 64.33 -40.42
CA GLN A 489 -18.03 65.41 -40.49
C GLN A 489 -18.62 66.83 -40.56
N GLU A 490 -19.84 66.96 -41.09
CA GLU A 490 -20.54 68.25 -41.18
C GLU A 490 -21.46 68.51 -39.95
N GLU A 491 -21.55 67.55 -39.02
CA GLU A 491 -22.43 67.59 -37.84
C GLU A 491 -21.60 67.51 -36.53
N PRO A 492 -21.28 68.66 -35.89
CA PRO A 492 -20.35 68.70 -34.76
C PRO A 492 -20.86 67.94 -33.53
N GLU A 493 -22.17 67.90 -33.31
CA GLU A 493 -22.80 67.20 -32.18
C GLU A 493 -22.64 65.68 -32.31
N LYS A 494 -22.97 65.11 -33.48
CA LYS A 494 -22.79 63.68 -33.75
C LYS A 494 -21.31 63.26 -33.69
N LEU A 495 -20.41 64.12 -34.16
CA LEU A 495 -18.97 63.85 -34.09
C LEU A 495 -18.48 63.76 -32.63
N ALA A 496 -19.00 64.59 -31.74
CA ALA A 496 -18.68 64.54 -30.31
C ALA A 496 -19.19 63.24 -29.64
N THR A 497 -20.40 62.80 -29.97
CA THR A 497 -20.96 61.51 -29.52
C THR A 497 -20.06 60.34 -29.94
N LEU A 498 -19.64 60.31 -31.21
CA LEU A 498 -18.73 59.27 -31.74
C LEU A 498 -17.33 59.32 -31.07
N GLU A 499 -16.85 60.50 -30.69
CA GLU A 499 -15.59 60.64 -29.94
C GLU A 499 -15.68 60.09 -28.51
N ILE A 500 -16.82 60.28 -27.85
CA ILE A 500 -17.09 59.69 -26.54
C ILE A 500 -17.16 58.16 -26.67
N CYS A 501 -17.85 57.64 -27.68
CA CYS A 501 -17.95 56.20 -27.97
C CYS A 501 -16.56 55.55 -28.18
N ALA A 502 -15.71 56.17 -29.01
CA ALA A 502 -14.35 55.70 -29.24
C ALA A 502 -13.49 55.76 -27.96
N SER A 503 -13.66 56.81 -27.15
CA SER A 503 -12.98 56.95 -25.86
C SER A 503 -13.42 55.87 -24.87
N LEU A 504 -14.72 55.59 -24.78
CA LEU A 504 -15.30 54.54 -23.94
C LEU A 504 -14.78 53.17 -24.36
N HIS A 505 -14.77 52.86 -25.65
CA HIS A 505 -14.23 51.62 -26.18
C HIS A 505 -12.78 51.37 -25.75
N VAL A 506 -11.89 52.36 -25.96
CA VAL A 506 -10.47 52.24 -25.61
C VAL A 506 -10.28 52.14 -24.09
N TYR A 507 -10.98 52.97 -23.32
CA TYR A 507 -10.85 53.01 -21.87
C TYR A 507 -11.33 51.71 -21.22
N THR A 508 -12.54 51.25 -21.57
CA THR A 508 -13.15 50.05 -20.99
C THR A 508 -12.34 48.80 -21.28
N GLY A 509 -11.78 48.67 -22.49
CA GLY A 509 -10.84 47.59 -22.81
C GLY A 509 -9.61 47.59 -21.90
N LEU A 510 -8.96 48.74 -21.71
CA LEU A 510 -7.80 48.87 -20.82
C LEU A 510 -8.15 48.64 -19.34
N MET A 511 -9.29 49.15 -18.90
CA MET A 511 -9.81 48.98 -17.54
C MET A 511 -10.07 47.49 -17.24
N ILE A 512 -10.72 46.77 -18.15
CA ILE A 512 -10.97 45.33 -18.02
C ILE A 512 -9.64 44.56 -17.96
N GLU A 513 -8.69 44.86 -18.83
CA GLU A 513 -7.37 44.19 -18.83
C GLU A 513 -6.63 44.41 -17.49
N GLY A 514 -6.58 45.66 -17.02
CA GLY A 514 -5.95 45.99 -15.75
C GLY A 514 -6.66 45.36 -14.54
N PHE A 515 -8.00 45.35 -14.56
CA PHE A 515 -8.81 44.73 -13.52
C PHE A 515 -8.61 43.21 -13.46
N VAL A 516 -8.54 42.55 -14.61
CA VAL A 516 -8.27 41.11 -14.69
C VAL A 516 -6.89 40.78 -14.14
N GLU A 517 -5.86 41.53 -14.53
CA GLU A 517 -4.49 41.28 -14.07
C GLU A 517 -4.36 41.50 -12.56
N MET A 518 -4.95 42.57 -12.03
CA MET A 518 -4.90 42.87 -10.60
C MET A 518 -5.73 41.87 -9.78
N SER A 519 -6.93 41.53 -10.24
CA SER A 519 -7.75 40.48 -9.62
C SER A 519 -7.01 39.15 -9.55
N ALA A 520 -6.33 38.75 -10.63
CA ALA A 520 -5.52 37.53 -10.64
C ALA A 520 -4.40 37.54 -9.60
N LYS A 521 -3.71 38.69 -9.43
CA LYS A 521 -2.68 38.86 -8.39
C LYS A 521 -3.27 38.77 -6.99
N LEU A 522 -4.42 39.40 -6.76
CA LEU A 522 -5.10 39.38 -5.47
C LEU A 522 -5.60 37.98 -5.09
N VAL A 523 -6.19 37.26 -6.04
CA VAL A 523 -6.62 35.85 -5.86
C VAL A 523 -5.42 34.96 -5.55
N LYS A 524 -4.34 35.08 -6.32
CA LYS A 524 -3.10 34.31 -6.09
C LYS A 524 -2.54 34.55 -4.69
N PHE A 525 -2.40 35.82 -4.29
CA PHE A 525 -1.82 36.18 -3.00
C PHE A 525 -2.71 35.78 -1.82
N ASN A 526 -4.02 36.02 -1.89
CA ASN A 526 -4.92 35.79 -0.77
C ASN A 526 -5.35 34.33 -0.64
N MET A 527 -5.52 33.59 -1.73
CA MET A 527 -6.06 32.23 -1.69
C MET A 527 -5.00 31.15 -1.92
N VAL A 528 -4.08 31.35 -2.85
CA VAL A 528 -3.14 30.29 -3.26
C VAL A 528 -1.86 30.30 -2.41
N GLU A 529 -1.19 31.44 -2.32
CA GLU A 529 0.10 31.55 -1.60
C GLU A 529 -0.06 31.42 -0.09
N GLN A 530 -1.21 31.83 0.47
CA GLN A 530 -1.50 31.73 1.90
C GLN A 530 -2.11 30.38 2.32
N LEU A 531 -2.46 29.49 1.38
CA LEU A 531 -3.24 28.28 1.67
C LEU A 531 -2.54 27.35 2.64
N ALA A 532 -1.32 26.93 2.30
CA ALA A 532 -0.60 25.90 3.05
C ALA A 532 -0.24 26.37 4.46
N ASP A 533 0.19 27.62 4.60
CA ASP A 533 0.60 28.20 5.88
C ASP A 533 -0.59 28.36 6.83
N LYS A 534 -1.73 28.85 6.33
CA LYS A 534 -2.94 29.01 7.16
C LYS A 534 -3.58 27.69 7.56
N LEU A 535 -3.60 26.70 6.66
CA LEU A 535 -4.08 25.37 7.01
C LEU A 535 -3.20 24.76 8.11
N GLU A 536 -1.88 24.88 7.99
CA GLU A 536 -0.96 24.41 9.02
C GLU A 536 -1.18 25.12 10.37
N GLU A 537 -1.36 26.44 10.36
CA GLU A 537 -1.65 27.24 11.55
C GLU A 537 -2.95 26.77 12.23
N ILE A 538 -4.07 26.72 11.50
CA ILE A 538 -5.39 26.31 12.04
C ILE A 538 -5.35 24.88 12.58
N TRP A 539 -4.76 23.94 11.84
CA TRP A 539 -4.66 22.55 12.32
C TRP A 539 -3.78 22.45 13.58
N ARG A 540 -2.70 23.23 13.69
CA ARG A 540 -1.83 23.19 14.88
C ARG A 540 -2.50 23.82 16.10
N GLU A 541 -3.16 24.95 15.93
CA GLU A 541 -3.80 25.65 17.04
C GLU A 541 -5.01 24.88 17.58
N GLU A 542 -5.87 24.38 16.69
CA GLU A 542 -7.13 23.78 17.11
C GLU A 542 -7.05 22.27 17.35
N LEU A 543 -6.23 21.55 16.58
CA LEU A 543 -6.07 20.10 16.71
C LEU A 543 -4.82 19.71 17.49
N GLY A 544 -3.79 20.56 17.54
CA GLY A 544 -2.57 20.30 18.31
C GLY A 544 -2.73 20.53 19.82
N GLY A 545 -3.68 21.37 20.23
CA GLY A 545 -4.01 21.63 21.64
C GLY A 545 -5.11 20.74 22.22
N THR A 546 -5.81 19.98 21.38
CA THR A 546 -6.85 19.03 21.83
C THR A 546 -6.23 17.72 22.30
N ASN A 547 -7.02 16.97 23.08
CA ASN A 547 -6.74 15.59 23.48
C ASN A 547 -6.35 14.72 22.28
N LEU A 548 -5.06 14.64 21.94
CA LEU A 548 -4.57 13.86 20.79
C LEU A 548 -4.99 12.38 20.85
N HIS A 549 -5.30 11.87 22.03
CA HIS A 549 -5.85 10.53 22.20
C HIS A 549 -7.24 10.35 21.56
N GLU A 550 -8.03 11.42 21.41
CA GLU A 550 -9.29 11.39 20.65
C GLU A 550 -9.05 11.35 19.15
N LEU A 551 -7.95 11.98 18.68
CA LEU A 551 -7.56 11.95 17.28
C LEU A 551 -7.01 10.57 16.91
N PHE A 552 -6.30 9.90 17.82
CA PHE A 552 -5.71 8.58 17.62
C PHE A 552 -6.27 7.59 18.64
N PRO A 553 -7.54 7.16 18.50
CA PRO A 553 -8.12 6.18 19.42
C PRO A 553 -7.35 4.86 19.32
N LYS A 554 -7.08 4.26 20.46
CA LYS A 554 -6.49 2.92 20.50
C LYS A 554 -7.52 1.92 20.01
N ASP A 555 -7.21 1.26 18.89
CA ASP A 555 -7.97 0.11 18.45
C ASP A 555 -7.38 -1.14 19.08
N GLU A 556 -8.05 -1.67 20.11
CA GLU A 556 -7.63 -2.87 20.84
C GLU A 556 -7.45 -4.08 19.91
N THR A 557 -8.19 -4.15 18.80
CA THR A 557 -8.06 -5.24 17.84
C THR A 557 -6.75 -5.16 17.05
N ILE A 558 -6.37 -3.96 16.61
CA ILE A 558 -5.11 -3.71 15.90
C ILE A 558 -3.93 -3.87 16.87
N VAL A 559 -4.07 -3.43 18.11
CA VAL A 559 -3.04 -3.62 19.14
C VAL A 559 -2.80 -5.12 19.38
N HIS A 560 -3.85 -5.91 19.59
CA HIS A 560 -3.72 -7.36 19.75
C HIS A 560 -3.08 -8.01 18.51
N GLN A 561 -3.48 -7.61 17.30
CA GLN A 561 -2.86 -8.13 16.07
C GLN A 561 -1.37 -7.78 15.98
N GLN A 562 -0.99 -6.56 16.36
CA GLN A 562 0.42 -6.16 16.39
C GLN A 562 1.22 -6.94 17.42
N GLU A 563 0.67 -7.18 18.62
CA GLU A 563 1.30 -7.99 19.66
C GLU A 563 1.50 -9.44 19.22
N ASP A 564 0.47 -10.07 18.66
CA ASP A 564 0.54 -11.45 18.14
C ASP A 564 1.57 -11.59 17.01
N LEU A 565 1.62 -10.62 16.08
CA LEU A 565 2.65 -10.59 15.04
C LEU A 565 4.06 -10.39 15.61
N LYS A 566 4.23 -9.49 16.59
CA LYS A 566 5.53 -9.27 17.27
C LYS A 566 5.98 -10.53 18.00
N GLU A 567 5.09 -11.23 18.68
CA GLU A 567 5.39 -12.49 19.39
C GLU A 567 5.82 -13.59 18.40
N LYS A 568 5.06 -13.79 17.32
CA LYS A 568 5.42 -14.75 16.26
C LYS A 568 6.77 -14.44 15.62
N ILE A 569 7.06 -13.17 15.36
CA ILE A 569 8.36 -12.72 14.83
C ILE A 569 9.47 -13.01 15.84
N ALA A 570 9.24 -12.78 17.13
CA ALA A 570 10.22 -13.05 18.19
C ALA A 570 10.55 -14.55 18.26
N VAL A 571 9.53 -15.43 18.30
CA VAL A 571 9.71 -16.89 18.31
C VAL A 571 10.51 -17.37 17.09
N LEU A 572 10.18 -16.89 15.88
CA LEU A 572 10.92 -17.26 14.68
C LEU A 572 12.35 -16.72 14.66
N THR A 573 12.58 -15.57 15.30
CA THR A 573 13.91 -14.96 15.41
C THR A 573 14.79 -15.75 16.38
N ASP A 574 14.25 -16.11 17.55
CA ASP A 574 14.93 -16.97 18.53
C ASP A 574 15.25 -18.35 17.92
N PHE A 575 14.28 -18.97 17.24
CA PHE A 575 14.51 -20.23 16.52
C PHE A 575 15.60 -20.11 15.46
N LYS A 576 15.67 -18.99 14.74
CA LYS A 576 16.74 -18.72 13.77
C LYS A 576 18.10 -18.60 14.44
N GLU A 577 18.19 -17.96 15.60
CA GLU A 577 19.42 -17.81 16.39
C GLU A 577 19.92 -19.17 16.89
N GLN A 578 19.01 -19.99 17.44
CA GLN A 578 19.30 -21.35 17.88
C GLN A 578 19.84 -22.24 16.74
N MET A 579 19.38 -22.05 15.50
CA MET A 579 19.87 -22.78 14.33
C MET A 579 21.24 -22.29 13.81
N THR A 580 21.74 -21.14 14.28
CA THR A 580 23.06 -20.59 13.88
C THR A 580 24.19 -20.94 14.84
N THR A 581 23.86 -21.16 16.11
CA THR A 581 24.70 -21.87 17.10
C THR A 581 24.75 -23.35 16.81
#